data_AF-H0TLD3-F1
#
_entry.id   AF-H0TLD3-F1
#
_cell.length_a   1.000
_cell.length_b   1.000
_cell.length_c   1.000
_cell.angle_alpha   90.00
_cell.angle_beta   90.00
_cell.angle_gamma   90.00
#
_symmetry.space_group_name_H-M   'P 1'
#
loop_
_entity.id
_entity.type
_entity.pdbx_description
1 polymer ?
#
loop_
_entity_poly.entity_id
_entity_poly.type
_entity_poly.pdbx_seq_one_letter_code
_entity_poly.pdbx_strand_id
1 'polypeptide(L)'
;MQLAGRYAYAGREWVVERVRAIIGGAVTDMVHNHHNYAWRETHGGKDLWVVRKGATPAFPGQRGFVGGSMGDDAVIIEGVESEEAKASLYSTVHGAGRLFGRREAKRRFTRAEMDAWLQGRGVTLIGADLDESPMAYRRLPEVIAEHAGSVKVLHTLRPFAVVMAGEGEFDPFKD
;
A
#
# COMPACT_ATOMS: atom_id res chain seq x y z
N MET A 1 -14.16 14.86 6.05
CA MET A 1 -13.48 13.56 5.90
C MET A 1 -14.35 12.50 5.23
N GLN A 2 -15.55 12.21 5.72
CA GLN A 2 -16.38 11.10 5.16
C GLN A 2 -16.70 11.21 3.67
N LEU A 3 -17.02 12.40 3.16
CA LEU A 3 -17.29 12.58 1.72
C LEU A 3 -16.03 12.30 0.87
N ALA A 4 -14.88 12.86 1.25
CA ALA A 4 -13.61 12.61 0.58
C ALA A 4 -13.19 11.13 0.65
N GLY A 5 -13.45 10.46 1.77
CA GLY A 5 -13.26 9.02 1.92
C GLY A 5 -14.11 8.21 0.94
N ARG A 6 -15.42 8.52 0.84
CA ARG A 6 -16.34 7.87 -0.12
C ARG A 6 -15.94 8.14 -1.56
N TYR A 7 -15.54 9.36 -1.89
CA TYR A 7 -15.04 9.72 -3.21
C TYR A 7 -13.80 8.90 -3.59
N ALA A 8 -12.80 8.84 -2.70
CA ALA A 8 -11.58 8.06 -2.93
C ALA A 8 -11.87 6.55 -3.04
N TYR A 9 -12.84 6.04 -2.28
CA TYR A 9 -13.29 4.65 -2.40
C TYR A 9 -13.89 4.38 -3.78
N ALA A 10 -14.87 5.19 -4.20
CA ALA A 10 -15.52 5.04 -5.50
C ALA A 10 -14.53 5.14 -6.67
N GLY A 11 -13.55 6.05 -6.59
CA GLY A 11 -12.49 6.15 -7.59
C GLY A 11 -11.64 4.88 -7.68
N ARG A 12 -11.25 4.29 -6.54
CA ARG A 12 -10.50 3.01 -6.53
C ARG A 12 -11.32 1.87 -7.11
N GLU A 13 -12.59 1.75 -6.74
CA GLU A 13 -13.48 0.72 -7.29
C GLU A 13 -13.58 0.79 -8.81
N TRP A 14 -13.73 2.00 -9.35
CA TRP A 14 -13.80 2.19 -10.78
C TRP A 14 -12.52 1.76 -11.50
N VAL A 15 -11.35 2.09 -10.94
CA VAL A 15 -10.05 1.68 -11.50
C VAL A 15 -9.87 0.15 -11.40
N VAL A 16 -10.17 -0.43 -10.24
CA VAL A 16 -10.04 -1.89 -10.02
C VAL A 16 -10.95 -2.66 -10.96
N GLU A 17 -12.22 -2.26 -11.11
CA GLU A 17 -13.15 -2.94 -12.01
C GLU A 17 -12.72 -2.79 -13.48
N ARG A 18 -12.21 -1.62 -13.88
CA ARG A 18 -11.65 -1.43 -15.22
C ARG A 18 -10.50 -2.39 -15.49
N VAL A 19 -9.56 -2.52 -14.56
CA VAL A 19 -8.41 -3.42 -14.68
C VAL A 19 -8.86 -4.88 -14.68
N ARG A 20 -9.79 -5.26 -13.80
CA ARG A 20 -10.38 -6.61 -13.77
C ARG A 20 -10.99 -6.97 -15.13
N ALA A 21 -11.75 -6.06 -15.73
CA ALA A 21 -12.39 -6.27 -17.02
C ALA A 21 -11.36 -6.48 -18.16
N ILE A 22 -10.24 -5.76 -18.13
CA ILE A 22 -9.13 -5.92 -19.10
C ILE A 22 -8.45 -7.29 -18.95
N ILE A 23 -8.14 -7.68 -17.71
CA ILE A 23 -7.44 -8.94 -17.43
C ILE A 23 -8.32 -10.16 -17.75
N GLY A 24 -9.63 -10.03 -17.50
CA GLY A 24 -10.57 -11.15 -17.62
C GLY A 24 -10.44 -12.09 -16.43
N GLY A 25 -11.42 -12.05 -15.52
CA GLY A 25 -11.45 -12.94 -14.35
C GLY A 25 -12.55 -12.58 -13.37
N ALA A 26 -13.02 -13.53 -12.57
CA ALA A 26 -13.98 -13.27 -11.51
C ALA A 26 -13.27 -12.77 -10.24
N VAL A 27 -13.88 -11.82 -9.53
CA VAL A 27 -13.42 -11.45 -8.19
C VAL A 27 -13.85 -12.55 -7.22
N THR A 28 -12.89 -13.19 -6.57
CA THR A 28 -13.16 -14.23 -5.55
C THR A 28 -13.02 -13.69 -4.13
N ASP A 29 -12.29 -12.60 -3.95
CA ASP A 29 -12.01 -11.98 -2.65
C ASP A 29 -11.65 -10.50 -2.85
N MET A 30 -11.89 -9.67 -1.83
CA MET A 30 -11.70 -8.23 -1.89
C MET A 30 -11.36 -7.65 -0.51
N VAL A 31 -10.34 -6.78 -0.46
CA VAL A 31 -9.88 -6.11 0.75
C VAL A 31 -9.63 -4.64 0.44
N HIS A 32 -10.12 -3.74 1.31
CA HIS A 32 -9.98 -2.29 1.15
C HIS A 32 -9.46 -1.62 2.41
N ASN A 33 -8.51 -0.70 2.22
CA ASN A 33 -7.95 0.10 3.29
C ASN A 33 -8.02 1.59 2.97
N HIS A 34 -8.16 2.41 4.02
CA HIS A 34 -7.79 3.81 4.01
C HIS A 34 -6.53 3.98 4.86
N HIS A 35 -5.48 4.59 4.31
CA HIS A 35 -4.22 4.78 5.05
C HIS A 35 -3.92 6.24 5.44
N ASN A 36 -4.76 7.18 4.98
CA ASN A 36 -4.70 8.61 5.29
C ASN A 36 -6.12 9.07 5.65
N TYR A 37 -6.50 8.89 6.91
CA TYR A 37 -7.87 9.15 7.35
C TYR A 37 -7.96 9.33 8.87
N ALA A 38 -9.11 9.82 9.35
CA ALA A 38 -9.39 10.00 10.76
C ALA A 38 -10.70 9.31 11.14
N TRP A 39 -10.66 8.45 12.16
CA TRP A 39 -11.81 7.69 12.65
C TRP A 39 -12.15 8.12 14.07
N ARG A 40 -13.43 8.03 14.43
CA ARG A 40 -13.87 8.14 15.82
C ARG A 40 -13.88 6.74 16.41
N GLU A 41 -13.03 6.50 17.39
CA GLU A 41 -12.80 5.18 17.98
C GLU A 41 -12.75 5.30 19.51
N THR A 42 -13.12 4.23 20.22
CA THR A 42 -13.04 4.19 21.68
C THR A 42 -11.87 3.31 22.11
N HIS A 43 -10.93 3.88 22.86
CA HIS A 43 -9.75 3.18 23.37
C HIS A 43 -9.58 3.50 24.85
N GLY A 44 -9.38 2.48 25.69
CA GLY A 44 -9.23 2.67 27.14
C GLY A 44 -10.40 3.41 27.80
N GLY A 45 -11.62 3.20 27.30
CA GLY A 45 -12.83 3.88 27.79
C GLY A 45 -12.97 5.35 27.39
N LYS A 46 -12.14 5.84 26.47
CA LYS A 46 -12.18 7.23 25.98
C LYS A 46 -12.51 7.27 24.50
N ASP A 47 -13.39 8.18 24.12
CA ASP A 47 -13.68 8.46 22.71
C ASP A 47 -12.60 9.38 22.13
N LEU A 48 -11.95 8.91 21.07
CA LEU A 48 -10.81 9.56 20.43
C LEU A 48 -11.07 9.77 18.94
N TRP A 49 -10.42 10.79 18.39
CA TRP A 49 -10.16 10.87 16.96
C TRP A 49 -8.80 10.27 16.65
N VAL A 50 -8.79 9.05 16.11
CA VAL A 50 -7.55 8.38 15.71
C VAL A 50 -7.22 8.78 14.28
N VAL A 51 -6.16 9.58 14.14
CA VAL A 51 -5.67 10.08 12.85
C VAL A 51 -4.53 9.19 12.38
N ARG A 52 -4.69 8.54 11.22
CA ARG A 52 -3.65 7.72 10.60
C ARG A 52 -3.15 8.39 9.33
N LYS A 53 -1.83 8.53 9.21
CA LYS A 53 -1.13 9.01 8.00
C LYS A 53 -0.06 7.98 7.63
N GLY A 54 -0.24 7.31 6.51
CA GLY A 54 0.59 6.15 6.13
C GLY A 54 0.38 4.92 7.02
N ALA A 55 -0.78 4.81 7.66
CA ALA A 55 -1.13 3.69 8.54
C ALA A 55 -2.61 3.33 8.39
N THR A 56 -2.95 2.07 8.60
CA THR A 56 -4.30 1.51 8.43
C THR A 56 -4.81 0.91 9.73
N PRO A 57 -6.13 0.89 9.98
CA PRO A 57 -6.69 0.14 11.11
C PRO A 57 -6.44 -1.36 10.93
N ALA A 58 -6.14 -2.04 12.03
CA ALA A 58 -5.84 -3.46 12.12
C ALA A 58 -6.42 -4.03 13.43
N PHE A 59 -7.72 -3.81 13.64
CA PHE A 59 -8.43 -4.43 14.76
C PHE A 59 -8.40 -5.96 14.66
N PRO A 60 -8.55 -6.71 15.76
CA PRO A 60 -8.56 -8.16 15.73
C PRO A 60 -9.58 -8.72 14.72
N GLY A 61 -9.12 -9.56 13.79
CA GLY A 61 -9.95 -10.12 12.71
C GLY A 61 -10.17 -9.18 11.51
N GLN A 62 -9.76 -7.92 11.59
CA GLN A 62 -9.85 -6.99 10.46
C GLN A 62 -8.76 -7.30 9.44
N ARG A 63 -9.18 -7.55 8.20
CA ARG A 63 -8.28 -7.76 7.07
C ARG A 63 -7.76 -6.44 6.51
N GLY A 64 -6.53 -6.45 6.04
CA GLY A 64 -5.89 -5.30 5.41
C GLY A 64 -4.91 -5.68 4.31
N PHE A 65 -4.62 -4.73 3.42
CA PHE A 65 -3.60 -4.80 2.38
C PHE A 65 -2.40 -3.93 2.76
N VAL A 66 -1.18 -4.48 2.61
CA VAL A 66 0.09 -3.77 2.79
C VAL A 66 0.93 -3.94 1.52
N GLY A 67 1.22 -2.83 0.85
CA GLY A 67 2.03 -2.82 -0.37
C GLY A 67 3.53 -2.82 -0.10
N GLY A 68 4.29 -3.57 -0.88
CA GLY A 68 5.74 -3.41 -0.95
C GLY A 68 6.12 -2.16 -1.77
N SER A 69 7.31 -2.21 -2.39
CA SER A 69 7.68 -1.26 -3.44
C SER A 69 7.11 -1.68 -4.79
N MET A 70 7.33 -0.86 -5.82
CA MET A 70 7.10 -1.28 -7.21
C MET A 70 7.75 -2.64 -7.46
N GLY A 71 6.95 -3.57 -7.97
CA GLY A 71 7.40 -4.92 -8.29
C GLY A 71 7.87 -5.75 -7.10
N ASP A 72 7.73 -5.29 -5.85
CA ASP A 72 7.96 -6.09 -4.63
C ASP A 72 6.69 -6.86 -4.25
N ASP A 73 6.81 -7.85 -3.37
CA ASP A 73 5.63 -8.57 -2.88
C ASP A 73 4.73 -7.62 -2.07
N ALA A 74 3.43 -7.90 -2.07
CA ALA A 74 2.45 -7.30 -1.17
C ALA A 74 1.85 -8.38 -0.28
N VAL A 75 1.19 -7.99 0.81
CA VAL A 75 0.53 -8.96 1.71
C VAL A 75 -0.90 -8.56 2.03
N ILE A 76 -1.74 -9.57 2.19
CA ILE A 76 -3.00 -9.46 2.93
C ILE A 76 -2.73 -9.91 4.35
N ILE A 77 -3.06 -9.05 5.30
CA ILE A 77 -2.88 -9.26 6.74
C ILE A 77 -4.23 -9.30 7.45
N GLU A 78 -4.21 -9.80 8.68
CA GLU A 78 -5.32 -9.71 9.62
C GLU A 78 -4.79 -9.19 10.96
N GLY A 79 -5.50 -8.22 11.56
CA GLY A 79 -5.18 -7.73 12.90
C GLY A 79 -5.34 -8.81 13.97
N VAL A 80 -4.49 -8.75 14.99
CA VAL A 80 -4.46 -9.70 16.11
C VAL A 80 -4.63 -8.94 17.41
N GLU A 81 -5.33 -9.55 18.38
CA GLU A 81 -5.43 -8.99 19.73
C GLU A 81 -4.12 -9.23 20.48
N SER A 82 -3.49 -8.14 20.95
CA SER A 82 -2.24 -8.18 21.70
C SER A 82 -2.00 -6.84 22.42
N GLU A 83 -1.04 -6.82 23.35
CA GLU A 83 -0.65 -5.58 24.01
C GLU A 83 0.01 -4.59 23.03
N GLU A 84 0.75 -5.08 22.04
CA GLU A 84 1.32 -4.28 20.96
C GLU A 84 0.23 -3.68 20.06
N ALA A 85 -0.81 -4.46 19.74
CA ALA A 85 -1.95 -3.97 18.97
C ALA A 85 -2.71 -2.87 19.74
N LYS A 86 -2.97 -3.07 21.03
CA LYS A 86 -3.56 -2.04 21.90
C LYS A 86 -2.71 -0.77 21.98
N ALA A 87 -1.40 -0.92 22.18
CA ALA A 87 -0.46 0.20 22.30
C ALA A 87 -0.40 1.05 21.01
N SER A 88 -0.64 0.44 19.85
CA SER A 88 -0.71 1.10 18.54
C SER A 88 -2.11 1.59 18.16
N LEU A 89 -3.08 1.55 19.08
CA LEU A 89 -4.50 1.86 18.81
C LEU A 89 -5.03 1.01 17.63
N TYR A 90 -4.66 -0.26 17.61
CA TYR A 90 -4.93 -1.24 16.57
C TYR A 90 -4.63 -0.68 15.18
N SER A 91 -3.39 -0.22 14.99
CA SER A 91 -2.92 0.35 13.73
C SER A 91 -1.75 -0.43 13.18
N THR A 92 -1.65 -0.48 11.85
CA THR A 92 -0.53 -1.12 11.15
C THR A 92 -0.05 -0.29 9.96
N VAL A 93 1.10 -0.63 9.41
CA VAL A 93 1.67 0.02 8.23
C VAL A 93 0.78 -0.17 7.00
N HIS A 94 0.79 0.81 6.10
CA HIS A 94 0.13 0.69 4.79
C HIS A 94 1.05 0.17 3.69
N GLY A 95 2.36 0.26 3.90
CA GLY A 95 3.36 -0.20 2.95
C GLY A 95 4.78 -0.16 3.51
N ALA A 96 5.75 -0.60 2.71
CA ALA A 96 7.13 -0.77 3.16
C ALA A 96 7.82 0.53 3.59
N GLY A 97 7.37 1.68 3.07
CA GLY A 97 7.95 2.99 3.42
C GLY A 97 9.28 3.27 2.70
N ARG A 98 9.52 4.55 2.46
CA ARG A 98 10.66 5.02 1.66
C ARG A 98 11.94 5.07 2.49
N LEU A 99 13.05 4.69 1.87
CA LEU A 99 14.42 4.93 2.35
C LEU A 99 14.92 6.31 1.91
N PHE A 100 14.56 6.73 0.69
CA PHE A 100 15.01 7.99 0.11
C PHE A 100 13.83 8.89 -0.29
N GLY A 101 14.01 10.20 -0.13
CA GLY A 101 13.10 11.19 -0.71
C GLY A 101 13.07 11.10 -2.24
N ARG A 102 12.00 11.61 -2.86
CA ARG A 102 11.78 11.50 -4.32
C ARG A 102 12.94 12.06 -5.14
N ARG A 103 13.41 13.28 -4.81
CA ARG A 103 14.54 13.92 -5.49
C ARG A 103 15.84 13.12 -5.36
N GLU A 104 16.06 12.51 -4.20
CA GLU A 104 17.25 11.70 -3.98
C GLU A 104 17.20 10.39 -4.76
N ALA A 105 16.04 9.74 -4.80
CA ALA A 105 15.84 8.53 -5.58
C ALA A 105 16.13 8.77 -7.07
N LYS A 106 15.63 9.87 -7.65
CA LYS A 106 15.92 10.27 -9.04
C LYS A 106 17.40 10.51 -9.32
N ARG A 107 18.14 11.01 -8.34
CA ARG A 107 19.59 11.25 -8.46
C ARG A 107 20.40 9.96 -8.31
N ARG A 108 19.92 9.05 -7.46
CA ARG A 108 20.66 7.86 -7.05
C ARG A 108 20.49 6.68 -7.99
N PHE A 109 19.33 6.55 -8.61
CA PHE A 109 18.98 5.39 -9.43
C PHE A 109 18.78 5.77 -10.88
N THR A 110 19.09 4.85 -11.77
CA THR A 110 18.89 4.97 -13.21
C THR A 110 17.72 4.11 -13.68
N ARG A 111 17.19 4.44 -14.86
CA ARG A 111 16.10 3.67 -15.48
C ARG A 111 16.52 2.24 -15.76
N ALA A 112 17.76 2.05 -16.24
CA ALA A 112 18.31 0.74 -16.51
C ALA A 112 18.40 -0.15 -15.26
N GLU A 113 18.82 0.39 -14.12
CA GLU A 113 18.84 -0.37 -12.86
C GLU A 113 17.43 -0.74 -12.38
N MET A 114 16.48 0.20 -12.49
CA MET A 114 15.07 -0.08 -12.16
C MET A 114 14.50 -1.18 -13.04
N ASP A 115 14.72 -1.11 -14.36
CA ASP A 115 14.25 -2.11 -15.31
C ASP A 115 14.90 -3.48 -15.08
N ALA A 116 16.23 -3.51 -14.87
CA ALA A 116 16.94 -4.75 -14.59
C ALA A 116 16.42 -5.43 -13.31
N TRP A 117 16.14 -4.65 -12.27
CA TRP A 117 15.57 -5.16 -11.03
C TRP A 117 14.19 -5.79 -11.27
N LEU A 118 13.31 -5.13 -12.02
CA LEU A 118 11.95 -5.61 -12.31
C LEU A 118 11.95 -6.82 -13.25
N GLN A 119 12.80 -6.81 -14.29
CA GLN A 119 13.00 -7.93 -15.19
C GLN A 119 13.52 -9.16 -14.45
N GLY A 120 14.45 -8.98 -13.50
CA GLY A 120 14.93 -10.05 -12.63
C GLY A 120 13.84 -10.69 -11.77
N ARG A 121 12.71 -10.00 -11.54
CA ARG A 121 11.52 -10.52 -10.86
C ARG A 121 10.41 -10.98 -11.82
N GLY A 122 10.59 -10.86 -13.13
CA GLY A 122 9.55 -11.16 -14.12
C GLY A 122 8.38 -10.18 -14.09
N VAL A 123 8.60 -8.94 -13.62
CA VAL A 123 7.56 -7.91 -13.52
C VAL A 123 7.60 -7.00 -14.74
N THR A 124 6.48 -6.90 -15.44
CA THR A 124 6.31 -5.94 -16.55
C THR A 124 6.02 -4.55 -16.00
N LEU A 125 6.77 -3.53 -16.44
CA LEU A 125 6.55 -2.14 -16.04
C LEU A 125 6.00 -1.31 -17.19
N ILE A 126 4.89 -0.60 -16.94
CA ILE A 126 4.32 0.41 -17.85
C ILE A 126 4.29 1.76 -17.14
N GLY A 127 4.88 2.77 -17.78
CA GLY A 127 5.03 4.12 -17.23
C GLY A 127 6.12 4.20 -16.16
N ALA A 128 5.79 4.84 -15.03
CA ALA A 128 6.65 5.08 -13.87
C ALA A 128 7.81 6.05 -14.05
N ASP A 129 8.20 6.63 -12.92
CA ASP A 129 9.33 7.55 -12.77
C ASP A 129 10.32 6.98 -11.73
N LEU A 130 11.57 7.43 -11.78
CA LEU A 130 12.66 6.96 -10.93
C LEU A 130 12.44 7.26 -9.45
N ASP A 131 11.57 8.21 -9.13
CA ASP A 131 11.24 8.48 -7.74
C ASP A 131 10.46 7.34 -7.07
N GLU A 132 9.85 6.44 -7.82
CA GLU A 132 9.17 5.25 -7.31
C GLU A 132 9.98 3.96 -7.52
N SER A 133 11.27 4.09 -7.84
CA SER A 133 12.19 2.96 -8.00
C SER A 133 12.10 1.97 -6.82
N PRO A 134 12.06 0.65 -7.06
CA PRO A 134 11.96 -0.36 -6.01
C PRO A 134 13.05 -0.20 -4.94
N MET A 135 14.25 0.18 -5.35
CA MET A 135 15.42 0.39 -4.49
C MET A 135 15.28 1.62 -3.55
N ALA A 136 14.28 2.47 -3.78
CA ALA A 136 14.00 3.62 -2.93
C ALA A 136 13.19 3.27 -1.66
N TYR A 137 12.84 2.00 -1.47
CA TYR A 137 11.94 1.51 -0.43
C TYR A 137 12.56 0.40 0.40
N ARG A 138 12.13 0.29 1.67
CA ARG A 138 12.46 -0.85 2.52
C ARG A 138 11.91 -2.15 1.93
N ARG A 139 12.42 -3.29 2.38
CA ARG A 139 11.87 -4.60 1.99
C ARG A 139 10.67 -4.93 2.86
N LEU A 140 9.56 -5.31 2.22
CA LEU A 140 8.32 -5.58 2.95
C LEU A 140 8.45 -6.67 4.03
N PRO A 141 9.16 -7.80 3.81
CA PRO A 141 9.32 -8.82 4.85
C PRO A 141 9.95 -8.30 6.15
N GLU A 142 10.95 -7.42 6.05
CA GLU A 142 11.60 -6.80 7.21
C GLU A 142 10.61 -5.89 7.96
N VAL A 143 9.83 -5.09 7.22
CA VAL A 143 8.82 -4.23 7.82
C VAL A 143 7.73 -5.05 8.52
N ILE A 144 7.23 -6.11 7.88
CA ILE A 144 6.19 -6.97 8.47
C ILE A 144 6.69 -7.72 9.70
N ALA A 145 7.97 -8.09 9.75
CA ALA A 145 8.56 -8.75 10.92
C ALA A 145 8.44 -7.88 12.19
N GLU A 146 8.62 -6.57 12.07
CA GLU A 146 8.44 -5.61 13.17
C GLU A 146 6.98 -5.50 13.65
N HIS A 147 6.02 -6.01 12.87
CA HIS A 147 4.59 -6.00 13.19
C HIS A 147 4.01 -7.38 13.55
N ALA A 148 4.84 -8.42 13.64
CA ALA A 148 4.41 -9.81 13.85
C ALA A 148 3.56 -10.04 15.12
N GLY A 149 3.70 -9.18 16.13
CA GLY A 149 2.89 -9.22 17.36
C GLY A 149 1.50 -8.57 17.23
N SER A 150 1.24 -7.80 16.17
CA SER A 150 -0.01 -7.02 15.99
C SER A 150 -0.84 -7.45 14.79
N VAL A 151 -0.22 -8.14 13.83
CA VAL A 151 -0.87 -8.64 12.62
C VAL A 151 -0.30 -10.00 12.23
N LYS A 152 -1.11 -10.82 11.55
CA LYS A 152 -0.66 -12.04 10.88
C LYS A 152 -0.84 -11.92 9.38
N VAL A 153 0.07 -12.51 8.61
CA VAL A 153 -0.04 -12.58 7.15
C VAL A 153 -0.99 -13.72 6.77
N LEU A 154 -2.02 -13.40 5.98
CA LEU A 154 -2.95 -14.38 5.41
C LEU A 154 -2.51 -14.82 4.00
N HIS A 155 -2.05 -13.88 3.19
CA HIS A 155 -1.64 -14.13 1.80
C HIS A 155 -0.44 -13.26 1.43
N THR A 156 0.44 -13.83 0.60
CA THR A 156 1.49 -13.08 -0.10
C THR A 156 1.13 -12.97 -1.57
N LEU A 157 1.12 -11.75 -2.09
CA LEU A 157 0.77 -11.40 -3.45
C LEU A 157 2.05 -11.04 -4.21
N ARG A 158 2.32 -11.76 -5.29
CA ARG A 158 3.48 -11.50 -6.16
C ARG A 158 3.01 -10.76 -7.41
N PRO A 159 3.49 -9.54 -7.68
CA PRO A 159 3.11 -8.82 -8.88
C PRO A 159 3.74 -9.49 -10.11
N PHE A 160 3.02 -9.46 -11.23
CA PHE A 160 3.57 -9.78 -12.57
C PHE A 160 3.60 -8.54 -13.48
N ALA A 161 2.86 -7.49 -13.11
CA ALA A 161 2.82 -6.23 -13.82
C ALA A 161 2.65 -5.06 -12.84
N VAL A 162 3.23 -3.92 -13.19
CA VAL A 162 3.00 -2.63 -12.54
C VAL A 162 2.69 -1.60 -13.62
N VAL A 163 1.61 -0.87 -13.42
CA VAL A 163 1.17 0.23 -14.30
C VAL A 163 1.05 1.48 -13.46
N MET A 164 1.77 2.53 -13.83
CA MET A 164 1.71 3.83 -13.18
C MET A 164 1.71 4.93 -14.23
N ALA A 165 1.23 6.12 -13.86
CA ALA A 165 1.34 7.29 -14.72
C ALA A 165 2.81 7.53 -15.13
N GLY A 166 3.04 7.82 -16.41
CA GLY A 166 4.36 8.14 -16.94
C GLY A 166 4.69 9.63 -16.85
N GLU A 167 5.93 10.01 -17.14
CA GLU A 167 6.39 11.42 -17.11
C GLU A 167 5.66 12.35 -18.11
N GLY A 168 4.96 11.79 -19.11
CA GLY A 168 4.27 12.55 -20.16
C GLY A 168 2.74 12.42 -20.17
N GLU A 169 2.14 11.84 -19.12
CA GLU A 169 0.68 11.80 -19.01
C GLU A 169 0.13 13.12 -18.45
N PHE A 170 -0.82 13.71 -19.16
CA PHE A 170 -1.54 14.90 -18.70
C PHE A 170 -2.42 14.55 -17.50
N ASP A 171 -2.16 15.16 -16.36
CA ASP A 171 -3.00 15.07 -15.16
C ASP A 171 -3.80 16.37 -15.01
N PRO A 172 -5.11 16.39 -15.33
CA PRO A 172 -5.93 17.60 -15.30
C PRO A 172 -6.10 18.22 -13.90
N PHE A 173 -5.63 17.55 -12.85
CA PHE A 173 -5.68 18.04 -11.48
C PHE A 173 -4.32 18.51 -10.97
N LYS A 174 -3.23 18.24 -11.70
CA LYS A 174 -1.86 18.58 -11.32
C LYS A 174 -1.19 19.54 -12.33
N ASP A 175 -1.48 19.38 -13.62
CA ASP A 175 -1.00 20.20 -14.74
C ASP A 175 -2.05 21.26 -15.15
#